data_AF-F9Y548-F1
#
_entry.id   AF-F9Y548-F1
#
_cell.length_a   1.000
_cell.length_b   1.000
_cell.length_c   1.000
_cell.angle_alpha   90.00
_cell.angle_beta   90.00
_cell.angle_gamma   90.00
#
_symmetry.space_group_name_H-M   'P 1'
#
loop_
_entity.id
_entity.type
_entity.pdbx_description
1 polymer ?
#
loop_
_entity_poly.entity_id
_entity_poly.type
_entity_poly.pdbx_seq_one_letter_code
_entity_poly.pdbx_strand_id
1 'polypeptide(L)'
;MDLPTPSLLGATSAHAPHPVTTALPAVPFRYYNTIRNSGDAVTSYILQQQLGVSGRVVTSAEPHLLGIGSIFFMANPQSHIWGSGVMSPEAQAPSIDPLKVHALRGKKTLAWLRERGFDIGDVPLGDAGIFVDGLVSDRTNRYRAAVVPHHSSFYSPKWDKARDNPEMVIVDMMDDSMLPIEQIAQSEVVISASLHGLIYAAAFGKPHVWISGHSSDTWNFKFRDWFSMCENGQDVPVLMDQSFEEMMAMAEIRPHVIDRAALLAAFPRFLAEDTPIDRLSFQTARAHSPVQVYIEPGNGEYSGKDFAHKLRELRSKAFANALEPTYIAFTHVNVAQAPSRALLLAAQRYLDVHRSAGFAWIPGQGAQNGDFSLSETTFIDADFSNGTIVMRPDGYISGNQKFAYI
;
A
#
# COMPACT_ATOMS: atom_id res chain seq x y z
N MET A 1 40.50 -5.08 -24.82
CA MET A 1 39.20 -4.99 -25.52
C MET A 1 38.28 -4.32 -24.53
N ASP A 2 38.19 -3.01 -24.67
CA ASP A 2 37.42 -2.15 -23.77
C ASP A 2 35.93 -2.40 -24.01
N LEU A 3 35.22 -2.72 -22.93
CA LEU A 3 33.77 -3.01 -22.92
C LEU A 3 33.02 -1.76 -22.46
N PRO A 4 31.83 -1.48 -23.02
CA PRO A 4 31.14 -0.21 -22.81
C PRO A 4 30.51 -0.10 -21.40
N THR A 5 30.58 1.10 -20.84
CA THR A 5 30.18 1.50 -19.48
C THR A 5 28.83 2.23 -19.48
N PRO A 6 28.05 2.21 -18.38
CA PRO A 6 26.71 2.81 -18.34
C PRO A 6 26.72 4.36 -18.44
N SER A 7 25.75 4.91 -19.16
CA SER A 7 25.48 6.37 -19.23
C SER A 7 24.21 6.74 -18.45
N LEU A 8 24.19 7.93 -17.84
CA LEU A 8 23.11 8.41 -16.97
C LEU A 8 22.35 9.59 -17.54
N LEU A 9 21.20 9.82 -16.92
CA LEU A 9 20.10 10.67 -17.36
C LEU A 9 20.17 12.05 -16.69
N GLY A 10 20.06 13.12 -17.48
CA GLY A 10 19.91 14.50 -17.03
C GLY A 10 18.43 14.88 -16.94
N ALA A 11 18.00 15.54 -15.86
CA ALA A 11 16.64 16.09 -15.81
C ALA A 11 16.59 17.52 -16.34
N THR A 12 15.67 17.76 -17.27
CA THR A 12 15.12 19.08 -17.55
C THR A 12 13.58 19.00 -17.51
N SER A 13 12.98 20.05 -16.96
CA SER A 13 11.55 20.32 -16.72
C SER A 13 10.56 19.14 -16.74
N ALA A 14 10.07 18.76 -15.55
CA ALA A 14 8.75 18.15 -15.44
C ALA A 14 7.68 19.18 -15.82
N HIS A 15 6.81 18.88 -16.79
CA HIS A 15 5.56 19.64 -16.93
C HIS A 15 4.75 19.46 -15.66
N ALA A 16 4.59 20.57 -14.92
CA ALA A 16 3.89 20.60 -13.66
C ALA A 16 2.41 20.25 -13.85
N PRO A 17 1.84 19.34 -13.05
CA PRO A 17 0.39 19.21 -12.97
C PRO A 17 -0.21 20.54 -12.50
N HIS A 18 -1.35 20.91 -13.07
CA HIS A 18 -2.08 22.12 -12.74
C HIS A 18 -2.40 22.21 -11.23
N PRO A 19 -2.39 23.42 -10.63
CA PRO A 19 -2.67 23.59 -9.21
C PRO A 19 -4.09 23.14 -8.88
N VAL A 20 -4.22 22.25 -7.90
CA VAL A 20 -5.52 21.86 -7.33
C VAL A 20 -5.88 22.84 -6.21
N THR A 21 -7.16 23.20 -6.23
CA THR A 21 -7.96 24.00 -5.29
C THR A 21 -7.60 23.87 -3.81
N THR A 22 -7.52 25.03 -3.12
CA THR A 22 -7.42 25.28 -1.66
C THR A 22 -6.73 24.18 -0.85
N ALA A 23 -5.46 24.41 -0.47
CA ALA A 23 -4.68 23.48 0.33
C ALA A 23 -5.37 23.19 1.68
N LEU A 24 -5.82 21.95 1.86
CA LEU A 24 -6.22 21.45 3.17
C LEU A 24 -4.95 21.29 4.04
N PRO A 25 -5.05 21.48 5.37
CA PRO A 25 -3.98 21.10 6.28
C PRO A 25 -3.57 19.65 6.06
N ALA A 26 -2.28 19.36 6.18
CA ALA A 26 -1.71 18.04 5.95
C ALA A 26 -1.32 17.38 7.28
N VAL A 27 -1.63 16.10 7.40
CA VAL A 27 -1.30 15.26 8.56
C VAL A 27 -0.17 14.33 8.15
N PRO A 28 1.00 14.41 8.80
CA PRO A 28 2.08 13.44 8.63
C PRO A 28 1.58 12.04 9.00
N PHE A 29 1.72 11.08 8.10
CA PHE A 29 1.37 9.69 8.37
C PHE A 29 2.36 8.72 7.74
N ARG A 30 2.38 7.49 8.25
CA ARG A 30 3.13 6.38 7.69
C ARG A 30 2.22 5.18 7.50
N TYR A 31 2.49 4.44 6.44
CA TYR A 31 1.80 3.22 6.10
C TYR A 31 2.79 2.24 5.46
N TYR A 32 2.46 0.95 5.40
CA TYR A 32 3.35 -0.02 4.79
C TYR A 32 3.31 0.11 3.26
N ASN A 33 4.40 0.64 2.68
CA ASN A 33 4.49 0.94 1.25
C ASN A 33 5.61 0.20 0.53
N THR A 34 6.23 -0.82 1.16
CA THR A 34 7.24 -1.68 0.50
C THR A 34 6.62 -2.52 -0.63
N ILE A 35 5.37 -2.93 -0.45
CA ILE A 35 4.49 -3.40 -1.51
C ILE A 35 3.30 -2.43 -1.50
N ARG A 36 2.73 -2.15 -2.66
CA ARG A 36 1.47 -1.41 -2.74
C ARG A 36 0.42 -2.07 -1.87
N ASN A 37 -0.24 -1.26 -1.05
CA ASN A 37 -1.25 -1.75 -0.14
C ASN A 37 -2.34 -0.70 -0.01
N SER A 38 -3.43 -0.86 -0.76
CA SER A 38 -4.61 -0.01 -0.61
C SER A 38 -5.28 -0.16 0.76
N GLY A 39 -4.98 -1.25 1.46
CA GLY A 39 -5.32 -1.48 2.85
C GLY A 39 -4.93 -0.34 3.79
N ASP A 40 -3.63 -0.07 3.91
CA ASP A 40 -3.16 0.98 4.82
C ASP A 40 -3.23 2.37 4.16
N ALA A 41 -3.01 2.45 2.84
CA ALA A 41 -2.97 3.70 2.08
C ALA A 41 -4.33 4.43 2.08
N VAL A 42 -5.44 3.71 2.33
CA VAL A 42 -6.77 4.33 2.47
C VAL A 42 -6.83 5.36 3.59
N THR A 43 -5.89 5.34 4.54
CA THR A 43 -5.77 6.33 5.61
C THR A 43 -5.90 7.77 5.08
N SER A 44 -5.19 8.12 4.00
CA SER A 44 -5.23 9.48 3.44
C SER A 44 -6.63 9.86 2.90
N TYR A 45 -7.34 8.92 2.28
CA TYR A 45 -8.71 9.12 1.82
C TYR A 45 -9.69 9.32 2.99
N ILE A 46 -9.53 8.53 4.05
CA ILE A 46 -10.35 8.65 5.27
C ILE A 46 -10.10 9.99 5.97
N LEU A 47 -8.83 10.41 6.10
CA LEU A 47 -8.48 11.72 6.65
C LEU A 47 -9.18 12.85 5.89
N GLN A 48 -9.17 12.80 4.56
CA GLN A 48 -9.81 13.83 3.75
C GLN A 48 -11.33 13.82 3.94
N GLN A 49 -11.97 12.66 3.82
CA GLN A 49 -13.42 12.53 3.85
C GLN A 49 -14.02 12.80 5.25
N GLN A 50 -13.38 12.31 6.31
CA GLN A 50 -13.93 12.36 7.66
C GLN A 50 -13.48 13.60 8.44
N LEU A 51 -12.30 14.14 8.13
CA LEU A 51 -11.66 15.17 8.96
C LEU A 51 -11.30 16.44 8.18
N GLY A 52 -11.45 16.44 6.85
CA GLY A 52 -11.13 17.60 6.02
C GLY A 52 -9.63 17.92 5.99
N VAL A 53 -8.76 16.93 6.16
CA VAL A 53 -7.30 17.07 6.15
C VAL A 53 -6.66 16.10 5.16
N SER A 54 -5.53 16.48 4.56
CA SER A 54 -4.81 15.61 3.63
C SER A 54 -3.79 14.74 4.35
N GLY A 55 -3.53 13.52 3.89
CA GLY A 55 -2.39 12.73 4.38
C GLY A 55 -1.09 13.11 3.66
N ARG A 56 -0.01 13.32 4.40
CA ARG A 56 1.37 13.50 3.90
C ARG A 56 2.25 12.34 4.36
N VAL A 57 2.80 11.57 3.43
CA VAL A 57 3.72 10.47 3.77
C VAL A 57 5.06 11.03 4.23
N VAL A 58 5.52 10.60 5.41
CA VAL A 58 6.76 11.10 6.04
C VAL A 58 7.73 9.99 6.43
N THR A 59 8.95 10.39 6.79
CA THR A 59 9.95 9.45 7.33
C THR A 59 9.68 9.12 8.80
N SER A 60 10.34 8.10 9.33
CA SER A 60 10.22 7.73 10.74
C SER A 60 10.80 8.77 11.71
N ALA A 61 11.54 9.77 11.21
CA ALA A 61 12.15 10.81 12.03
C ALA A 61 11.18 11.95 12.40
N GLU A 62 10.11 12.13 11.62
CA GLU A 62 9.06 13.13 11.86
C GLU A 62 7.95 12.56 12.75
N PRO A 63 7.25 13.38 13.56
CA PRO A 63 5.96 13.02 14.14
C PRO A 63 5.02 12.49 13.05
N HIS A 64 4.37 11.36 13.29
CA HIS A 64 3.52 10.74 12.25
C HIS A 64 2.40 9.88 12.82
N LEU A 65 1.28 9.84 12.11
CA LEU A 65 0.15 8.98 12.38
C LEU A 65 0.40 7.54 11.87
N LEU A 66 0.01 6.54 12.66
CA LEU A 66 -0.22 5.15 12.23
C LEU A 66 -1.71 4.82 12.43
N GLY A 67 -2.45 4.77 11.31
CA GLY A 67 -3.92 4.71 11.34
C GLY A 67 -4.52 3.30 11.23
N ILE A 68 -4.15 2.56 10.19
CA ILE A 68 -4.92 1.39 9.73
C ILE A 68 -4.04 0.14 9.74
N GLY A 69 -4.64 -1.01 10.03
CA GLY A 69 -4.05 -2.31 9.73
C GLY A 69 -3.11 -2.84 10.81
N SER A 70 -2.10 -3.62 10.39
CA SER A 70 -1.17 -4.36 11.27
C SER A 70 0.22 -3.73 11.32
N ILE A 71 0.30 -2.41 11.17
CA ILE A 71 1.57 -1.70 10.98
C ILE A 71 2.20 -1.17 12.27
N PHE A 72 1.73 -1.61 13.44
CA PHE A 72 2.28 -1.15 14.72
C PHE A 72 3.78 -1.41 14.87
N PHE A 73 4.35 -2.41 14.18
CA PHE A 73 5.80 -2.65 14.14
C PHE A 73 6.61 -1.47 13.56
N MET A 74 5.97 -0.53 12.86
CA MET A 74 6.58 0.69 12.35
C MET A 74 6.66 1.81 13.41
N ALA A 75 6.04 1.61 14.57
CA ALA A 75 5.93 2.62 15.61
C ALA A 75 7.30 2.93 16.23
N ASN A 76 7.45 4.18 16.66
CA ASN A 76 8.59 4.69 17.39
C ASN A 76 8.14 5.86 18.30
N PRO A 77 9.04 6.56 19.03
CA PRO A 77 8.62 7.68 19.90
C PRO A 77 7.98 8.88 19.18
N GLN A 78 8.07 8.96 17.85
CA GLN A 78 7.40 9.98 17.02
C GLN A 78 6.01 9.53 16.55
N SER A 79 5.63 8.28 16.77
CA SER A 79 4.37 7.74 16.27
C SER A 79 3.17 8.13 17.14
N HIS A 80 2.11 8.59 16.49
CA HIS A 80 0.78 8.77 17.05
C HIS A 80 -0.10 7.64 16.53
N ILE A 81 -0.62 6.79 17.42
CA ILE A 81 -1.37 5.60 17.05
C ILE A 81 -2.87 5.92 17.07
N TRP A 82 -3.55 5.70 15.95
CA TRP A 82 -4.98 5.97 15.78
C TRP A 82 -5.66 4.80 15.05
N GLY A 83 -5.70 3.64 15.69
CA GLY A 83 -6.42 2.46 15.19
C GLY A 83 -5.53 1.34 14.61
N SER A 84 -4.21 1.54 14.52
CA SER A 84 -3.28 0.47 14.10
C SER A 84 -3.12 -0.59 15.19
N GLY A 85 -2.81 -1.82 14.78
CA GLY A 85 -2.67 -2.96 15.68
C GLY A 85 -1.41 -3.80 15.46
N VAL A 86 -1.10 -4.64 16.44
CA VAL A 86 0.06 -5.53 16.44
C VAL A 86 -0.16 -6.70 15.47
N MET A 87 0.88 -7.07 14.72
CA MET A 87 0.78 -8.13 13.72
C MET A 87 0.84 -9.54 14.33
N SER A 88 1.70 -9.74 15.33
CA SER A 88 1.91 -11.02 15.99
C SER A 88 2.26 -10.83 17.48
N PRO A 89 1.90 -11.78 18.35
CA PRO A 89 2.13 -11.69 19.78
C PRO A 89 3.62 -11.79 20.12
N GLU A 90 4.43 -12.40 19.26
CA GLU A 90 5.88 -12.53 19.40
C GLU A 90 6.63 -11.29 18.89
N ALA A 91 5.94 -10.29 18.35
CA ALA A 91 6.58 -9.05 17.93
C ALA A 91 7.36 -8.42 19.10
N GLN A 92 8.51 -7.84 18.78
CA GLN A 92 9.21 -7.00 19.73
C GLN A 92 8.44 -5.69 19.89
N ALA A 93 8.26 -5.24 21.14
CA ALA A 93 7.69 -3.93 21.39
C ALA A 93 8.61 -2.83 20.86
N PRO A 94 8.13 -1.99 19.92
CA PRO A 94 8.86 -0.78 19.59
C PRO A 94 8.90 0.16 20.81
N SER A 95 9.92 1.02 20.85
CA SER A 95 9.92 2.14 21.80
C SER A 95 8.83 3.12 21.38
N ILE A 96 7.85 3.38 22.23
CA ILE A 96 6.75 4.30 21.97
C ILE A 96 6.54 5.22 23.16
N ASP A 97 5.82 6.32 22.93
CA ASP A 97 5.27 7.15 24.00
C ASP A 97 3.81 6.73 24.26
N PRO A 98 3.48 6.17 25.44
CA PRO A 98 2.11 5.82 25.81
C PRO A 98 1.10 6.94 25.63
N LEU A 99 1.51 8.21 25.82
CA LEU A 99 0.65 9.39 25.68
C LEU A 99 0.28 9.68 24.22
N LYS A 100 0.96 9.05 23.25
CA LYS A 100 0.68 9.16 21.82
C LYS A 100 -0.15 8.00 21.28
N VAL A 101 -0.64 7.12 22.15
CA VAL A 101 -1.64 6.10 21.80
C VAL A 101 -3.03 6.70 21.97
N HIS A 102 -3.66 7.06 20.85
CA HIS A 102 -4.98 7.71 20.86
C HIS A 102 -6.11 6.70 20.66
N ALA A 103 -5.87 5.67 19.86
CA ALA A 103 -6.77 4.54 19.66
C ALA A 103 -5.99 3.31 19.18
N LEU A 104 -6.51 2.11 19.43
CA LEU A 104 -5.89 0.84 19.03
C LEU A 104 -6.89 -0.02 18.26
N ARG A 105 -6.39 -0.89 17.38
CA ARG A 105 -7.26 -1.72 16.53
C ARG A 105 -8.27 -2.57 17.29
N GLY A 106 -7.85 -3.19 18.39
CA GLY A 106 -8.66 -4.15 19.13
C GLY A 106 -8.13 -4.48 20.51
N LYS A 107 -8.89 -5.32 21.24
CA LYS A 107 -8.64 -5.65 22.65
C LYS A 107 -7.32 -6.40 22.85
N LYS A 108 -6.88 -7.20 21.85
CA LYS A 108 -5.65 -7.99 21.97
C LYS A 108 -4.42 -7.12 21.82
N THR A 109 -4.44 -6.11 20.94
CA THR A 109 -3.35 -5.12 20.86
C THR A 109 -3.24 -4.34 22.19
N LEU A 110 -4.35 -3.92 22.78
CA LEU A 110 -4.35 -3.23 24.07
C LEU A 110 -3.78 -4.12 25.19
N ALA A 111 -4.25 -5.37 25.30
CA ALA A 111 -3.73 -6.32 26.27
C ALA A 111 -2.23 -6.56 26.08
N TRP A 112 -1.78 -6.78 24.84
CA TRP A 112 -0.38 -7.01 24.50
C TRP A 112 0.53 -5.86 24.94
N LEU A 113 0.09 -4.61 24.82
CA LEU A 113 0.83 -3.43 25.30
C LEU A 113 0.89 -3.38 26.83
N ARG A 114 -0.26 -3.55 27.50
CA ARG A 114 -0.34 -3.53 28.97
C ARG A 114 0.51 -4.63 29.62
N GLU A 115 0.50 -5.84 29.05
CA GLU A 115 1.34 -6.97 29.48
C GLU A 115 2.85 -6.69 29.39
N ARG A 116 3.26 -5.73 28.55
CA ARG A 116 4.65 -5.31 28.37
C ARG A 116 5.02 -4.07 29.21
N GLY A 117 4.14 -3.66 30.12
CA GLY A 117 4.38 -2.57 31.06
C GLY A 117 4.10 -1.18 30.51
N PHE A 118 3.45 -1.05 29.35
CA PHE A 118 2.99 0.25 28.87
C PHE A 118 1.72 0.66 29.64
N ASP A 119 1.75 1.85 30.25
CA ASP A 119 0.60 2.45 30.93
C ASP A 119 -0.36 3.07 29.89
N ILE A 120 -1.16 2.21 29.25
CA ILE A 120 -2.18 2.61 28.27
C ILE A 120 -3.53 2.67 28.96
N GLY A 121 -4.09 3.88 29.06
CA GLY A 121 -5.43 4.13 29.59
C GLY A 121 -6.55 3.53 28.72
N ASP A 122 -7.79 3.88 29.04
CA ASP A 122 -8.96 3.43 28.27
C ASP A 122 -9.12 4.30 27.01
N VAL A 123 -8.37 3.92 25.98
CA VAL A 123 -8.43 4.52 24.64
C VAL A 123 -9.54 3.85 23.82
N PRO A 124 -10.18 4.57 22.89
CA PRO A 124 -11.10 3.95 21.94
C PRO A 124 -10.46 2.80 21.16
N LEU A 125 -11.26 1.77 20.90
CA LEU A 125 -10.84 0.58 20.15
C LEU A 125 -11.58 0.49 18.82
N GLY A 126 -10.84 0.20 17.76
CA GLY A 126 -11.32 0.02 16.40
C GLY A 126 -10.26 0.35 15.37
N ASP A 127 -10.22 -0.40 14.28
CA ASP A 127 -9.42 -0.04 13.11
C ASP A 127 -10.04 1.19 12.42
N ALA A 128 -9.24 2.22 12.12
CA ALA A 128 -9.73 3.41 11.41
C ALA A 128 -10.21 3.08 9.98
N GLY A 129 -9.84 1.91 9.43
CA GLY A 129 -10.40 1.37 8.19
C GLY A 129 -11.91 1.16 8.23
N ILE A 130 -12.57 1.24 9.39
CA ILE A 130 -14.04 1.19 9.46
C ILE A 130 -14.74 2.37 8.77
N PHE A 131 -14.03 3.48 8.51
CA PHE A 131 -14.58 4.67 7.84
C PHE A 131 -14.51 4.63 6.31
N VAL A 132 -14.08 3.50 5.70
CA VAL A 132 -14.05 3.37 4.23
C VAL A 132 -15.42 3.40 3.58
N ASP A 133 -16.48 3.13 4.36
CA ASP A 133 -17.85 3.22 3.89
C ASP A 133 -18.18 4.63 3.36
N GLY A 134 -17.68 5.68 4.02
CA GLY A 134 -17.85 7.06 3.57
C GLY A 134 -17.17 7.40 2.23
N LEU A 135 -16.34 6.51 1.67
CA LEU A 135 -15.56 6.75 0.45
C LEU A 135 -16.24 6.23 -0.82
N VAL A 136 -17.18 5.28 -0.70
CA VAL A 136 -17.81 4.63 -1.86
C VAL A 136 -19.30 4.96 -1.91
N SER A 137 -19.71 5.64 -2.99
CA SER A 137 -21.08 6.04 -3.26
C SER A 137 -21.91 4.94 -3.89
N ASP A 138 -21.42 4.28 -4.95
CA ASP A 138 -22.10 3.15 -5.59
C ASP A 138 -21.78 1.83 -4.89
N ARG A 139 -22.75 1.32 -4.15
CA ARG A 139 -22.68 0.04 -3.42
C ARG A 139 -23.63 -1.02 -4.00
N THR A 140 -24.12 -0.80 -5.22
CA THR A 140 -24.99 -1.75 -5.91
C THR A 140 -24.25 -3.06 -6.10
N ASN A 141 -24.87 -4.18 -5.72
CA ASN A 141 -24.22 -5.48 -5.88
C ASN A 141 -24.01 -5.79 -7.36
N ARG A 142 -22.76 -6.10 -7.72
CA ARG A 142 -22.31 -6.55 -9.05
C ARG A 142 -21.73 -7.96 -9.01
N TYR A 143 -21.23 -8.36 -7.85
CA TYR A 143 -20.61 -9.67 -7.64
C TYR A 143 -21.32 -10.41 -6.52
N ARG A 144 -21.49 -11.72 -6.70
CA ARG A 144 -21.97 -12.62 -5.67
C ARG A 144 -20.92 -12.77 -4.56
N ALA A 145 -19.64 -12.75 -4.90
CA ALA A 145 -18.57 -12.73 -3.90
C ALA A 145 -17.33 -11.92 -4.34
N ALA A 146 -16.79 -11.16 -3.39
CA ALA A 146 -15.41 -10.70 -3.44
C ALA A 146 -14.51 -11.72 -2.73
N VAL A 147 -13.55 -12.26 -3.47
CA VAL A 147 -12.45 -13.04 -2.89
C VAL A 147 -11.26 -12.10 -2.74
N VAL A 148 -10.75 -11.97 -1.51
CA VAL A 148 -9.65 -11.07 -1.18
C VAL A 148 -8.42 -11.88 -0.76
N PRO A 149 -7.51 -12.24 -1.70
CA PRO A 149 -6.28 -12.95 -1.37
C PRO A 149 -5.37 -12.16 -0.42
N HIS A 150 -4.51 -12.88 0.29
CA HIS A 150 -3.32 -12.25 0.86
C HIS A 150 -2.37 -11.84 -0.27
N HIS A 151 -1.73 -10.66 -0.17
CA HIS A 151 -0.90 -10.10 -1.25
C HIS A 151 0.16 -11.09 -1.77
N SER A 152 0.80 -11.86 -0.89
CA SER A 152 1.83 -12.85 -1.26
C SER A 152 1.29 -14.06 -2.03
N SER A 153 -0.02 -14.25 -2.02
CA SER A 153 -0.71 -15.38 -2.66
C SER A 153 -1.61 -14.95 -3.82
N PHE A 154 -1.68 -13.66 -4.16
CA PHE A 154 -2.63 -13.12 -5.14
C PHE A 154 -2.56 -13.83 -6.50
N TYR A 155 -1.35 -14.10 -7.00
CA TYR A 155 -1.11 -14.79 -8.27
C TYR A 155 -1.09 -16.32 -8.16
N SER A 156 -1.49 -16.88 -7.01
CA SER A 156 -1.49 -18.33 -6.84
C SER A 156 -2.61 -18.99 -7.64
N PRO A 157 -2.35 -20.15 -8.30
CA PRO A 157 -3.37 -20.92 -9.03
C PRO A 157 -4.58 -21.36 -8.18
N LYS A 158 -4.46 -21.32 -6.86
CA LYS A 158 -5.57 -21.63 -5.94
C LYS A 158 -6.79 -20.72 -6.16
N TRP A 159 -6.59 -19.55 -6.78
CA TRP A 159 -7.65 -18.58 -7.07
C TRP A 159 -8.25 -18.75 -8.47
N ASP A 160 -7.72 -19.65 -9.32
CA ASP A 160 -8.13 -19.78 -10.73
C ASP A 160 -9.63 -20.06 -10.86
N LYS A 161 -10.18 -20.94 -10.02
CA LYS A 161 -11.63 -21.21 -9.97
C LYS A 161 -12.49 -19.95 -9.73
N ALA A 162 -12.00 -19.00 -8.94
CA ALA A 162 -12.69 -17.74 -8.70
C ALA A 162 -12.36 -16.68 -9.76
N ARG A 163 -11.21 -16.76 -10.44
CA ARG A 163 -10.91 -15.93 -11.63
C ARG A 163 -11.78 -16.32 -12.83
N ASP A 164 -12.06 -17.61 -12.99
CA ASP A 164 -12.85 -18.15 -14.08
C ASP A 164 -14.37 -18.04 -13.83
N ASN A 165 -14.79 -17.63 -12.63
CA ASN A 165 -16.19 -17.47 -12.28
C ASN A 165 -16.64 -16.01 -12.49
N PRO A 166 -17.55 -15.71 -13.44
CA PRO A 166 -18.00 -14.34 -13.72
C PRO A 166 -18.85 -13.71 -12.60
N GLU A 167 -19.37 -14.50 -11.66
CA GLU A 167 -20.11 -13.99 -10.50
C GLU A 167 -19.18 -13.56 -9.36
N MET A 168 -17.88 -13.86 -9.46
CA MET A 168 -16.89 -13.55 -8.43
C MET A 168 -15.91 -12.48 -8.92
N VAL A 169 -15.35 -11.73 -7.96
CA VAL A 169 -14.24 -10.82 -8.22
C VAL A 169 -13.06 -11.16 -7.31
N ILE A 170 -11.87 -11.32 -7.92
CA ILE A 170 -10.62 -11.40 -7.17
C ILE A 170 -10.12 -9.97 -6.92
N VAL A 171 -10.14 -9.55 -5.66
CA VAL A 171 -9.79 -8.21 -5.24
C VAL A 171 -8.27 -8.07 -5.08
N ASP A 172 -7.66 -7.20 -5.87
CA ASP A 172 -6.22 -6.89 -5.76
C ASP A 172 -5.97 -5.73 -4.78
N MET A 173 -5.64 -6.06 -3.54
CA MET A 173 -5.28 -5.04 -2.54
C MET A 173 -3.98 -4.29 -2.84
N MET A 174 -3.22 -4.69 -3.88
CA MET A 174 -2.03 -3.99 -4.36
C MET A 174 -2.37 -2.97 -5.45
N ASP A 175 -3.61 -2.86 -5.91
CA ASP A 175 -4.03 -1.81 -6.83
C ASP A 175 -3.98 -0.43 -6.12
N ASP A 176 -3.50 0.62 -6.80
CA ASP A 176 -3.34 1.95 -6.21
C ASP A 176 -4.63 2.80 -6.21
N SER A 177 -5.65 2.36 -6.93
CA SER A 177 -6.95 3.02 -7.03
C SER A 177 -7.91 2.63 -5.90
N MET A 178 -9.10 3.23 -5.92
CA MET A 178 -10.21 2.86 -5.03
C MET A 178 -10.91 1.56 -5.45
N LEU A 179 -10.57 0.99 -6.62
CA LEU A 179 -11.20 -0.20 -7.19
C LEU A 179 -11.30 -1.38 -6.20
N PRO A 180 -10.29 -1.71 -5.37
CA PRO A 180 -10.41 -2.83 -4.45
C PRO A 180 -11.50 -2.62 -3.39
N ILE A 181 -11.67 -1.38 -2.93
CA ILE A 181 -12.66 -1.01 -1.92
C ILE A 181 -14.05 -0.97 -2.56
N GLU A 182 -14.16 -0.47 -3.79
CA GLU A 182 -15.39 -0.47 -4.59
C GLU A 182 -15.87 -1.90 -4.88
N GLN A 183 -14.97 -2.80 -5.28
CA GLN A 183 -15.28 -4.22 -5.54
C GLN A 183 -15.83 -4.91 -4.29
N ILE A 184 -15.26 -4.63 -3.11
CA ILE A 184 -15.77 -5.13 -1.83
C ILE A 184 -17.18 -4.55 -1.55
N ALA A 185 -17.36 -3.25 -1.74
CA ALA A 185 -18.65 -2.59 -1.53
C ALA A 185 -19.76 -3.11 -2.46
N GLN A 186 -19.38 -3.48 -3.69
CA GLN A 186 -20.25 -4.00 -4.75
C GLN A 186 -20.41 -5.53 -4.70
N SER A 187 -19.94 -6.19 -3.64
CA SER A 187 -20.11 -7.64 -3.49
C SER A 187 -21.20 -7.97 -2.48
N GLU A 188 -21.90 -9.09 -2.69
CA GLU A 188 -22.88 -9.61 -1.72
C GLU A 188 -22.21 -10.22 -0.50
N VAL A 189 -21.14 -10.99 -0.71
CA VAL A 189 -20.36 -11.67 0.33
C VAL A 189 -18.87 -11.40 0.14
N VAL A 190 -18.10 -11.38 1.23
CA VAL A 190 -16.64 -11.22 1.19
C VAL A 190 -15.91 -12.42 1.81
N ILE A 191 -15.08 -13.08 1.02
CA ILE A 191 -14.22 -14.20 1.42
C ILE A 191 -12.79 -13.69 1.47
N SER A 192 -12.20 -13.55 2.65
CA SER A 192 -10.94 -12.81 2.78
C SER A 192 -9.83 -13.56 3.52
N ALA A 193 -8.66 -13.64 2.87
CA ALA A 193 -7.38 -13.96 3.49
C ALA A 193 -6.58 -12.69 3.87
N SER A 194 -7.15 -11.51 3.65
CA SER A 194 -6.59 -10.21 4.00
C SER A 194 -7.34 -9.60 5.19
N LEU A 195 -6.61 -9.01 6.14
CA LEU A 195 -7.23 -8.30 7.26
C LEU A 195 -8.08 -7.12 6.77
N HIS A 196 -7.58 -6.35 5.80
CA HIS A 196 -8.30 -5.21 5.23
C HIS A 196 -9.60 -5.62 4.53
N GLY A 197 -9.61 -6.77 3.86
CA GLY A 197 -10.85 -7.29 3.27
C GLY A 197 -11.95 -7.52 4.31
N LEU A 198 -11.58 -7.99 5.51
CA LEU A 198 -12.53 -8.21 6.61
C LEU A 198 -13.00 -6.88 7.24
N ILE A 199 -12.06 -5.96 7.49
CA ILE A 199 -12.39 -4.63 8.04
C ILE A 199 -13.34 -3.89 7.10
N TYR A 200 -13.06 -3.89 5.79
CA TYR A 200 -13.87 -3.18 4.81
C TYR A 200 -15.22 -3.85 4.60
N ALA A 201 -15.28 -5.18 4.58
CA ALA A 201 -16.55 -5.89 4.55
C ALA A 201 -17.45 -5.49 5.73
N ALA A 202 -16.89 -5.43 6.94
CA ALA A 202 -17.60 -4.98 8.12
C ALA A 202 -18.06 -3.51 8.01
N ALA A 203 -17.22 -2.61 7.50
CA ALA A 203 -17.58 -1.21 7.25
C ALA A 203 -18.80 -1.07 6.34
N PHE A 204 -18.89 -1.90 5.30
CA PHE A 204 -20.02 -1.92 4.38
C PHE A 204 -21.22 -2.76 4.86
N GLY A 205 -21.16 -3.38 6.04
CA GLY A 205 -22.20 -4.25 6.55
C GLY A 205 -22.39 -5.55 5.74
N LYS A 206 -21.33 -6.03 5.08
CA LYS A 206 -21.36 -7.23 4.24
C LYS A 206 -21.11 -8.51 5.06
N PRO A 207 -21.84 -9.60 4.79
CA PRO A 207 -21.47 -10.93 5.27
C PRO A 207 -20.02 -11.25 4.86
N HIS A 208 -19.22 -11.73 5.80
CA HIS A 208 -17.83 -12.06 5.52
C HIS A 208 -17.30 -13.23 6.32
N VAL A 209 -16.31 -13.89 5.71
CA VAL A 209 -15.59 -15.02 6.28
C VAL A 209 -14.08 -14.83 6.15
N TRP A 210 -13.38 -15.03 7.25
CA TRP A 210 -11.94 -15.14 7.30
C TRP A 210 -11.50 -16.54 6.87
N ILE A 211 -10.70 -16.58 5.81
CA ILE A 211 -10.09 -17.79 5.29
C ILE A 211 -8.57 -17.73 5.44
N SER A 212 -7.92 -18.90 5.49
CA SER A 212 -6.46 -18.96 5.50
C SER A 212 -5.95 -20.28 4.93
N GLY A 213 -4.78 -20.24 4.29
CA GLY A 213 -4.09 -21.46 3.84
C GLY A 213 -3.41 -22.21 4.99
N HIS A 214 -3.30 -21.61 6.17
CA HIS A 214 -2.75 -22.20 7.38
C HIS A 214 -3.32 -21.53 8.63
N SER A 215 -3.14 -22.15 9.79
CA SER A 215 -3.57 -21.60 11.08
C SER A 215 -2.43 -21.72 12.09
N SER A 216 -1.96 -20.60 12.62
CA SER A 216 -1.00 -20.55 13.72
C SER A 216 -1.32 -19.36 14.62
N ASP A 217 -0.99 -19.43 15.90
CA ASP A 217 -1.32 -18.33 16.84
C ASP A 217 -0.66 -17.00 16.43
N THR A 218 0.58 -17.07 15.97
CA THR A 218 1.33 -15.95 15.39
C THR A 218 0.58 -15.28 14.24
N TRP A 219 0.11 -16.06 13.26
CA TRP A 219 -0.60 -15.55 12.09
C TRP A 219 -2.00 -15.04 12.42
N ASN A 220 -2.69 -15.77 13.29
CA ASN A 220 -4.08 -15.54 13.64
C ASN A 220 -4.27 -14.30 14.51
N PHE A 221 -3.23 -13.85 15.22
CA PHE A 221 -3.34 -12.76 16.18
C PHE A 221 -3.97 -11.49 15.61
N LYS A 222 -3.50 -10.99 14.46
CA LYS A 222 -4.06 -9.75 13.87
C LYS A 222 -5.54 -9.86 13.52
N PHE A 223 -5.98 -11.04 13.11
CA PHE A 223 -7.37 -11.33 12.78
C PHE A 223 -8.23 -11.45 14.04
N ARG A 224 -7.75 -12.20 15.03
CA ARG A 224 -8.43 -12.33 16.33
C ARG A 224 -8.49 -11.00 17.08
N ASP A 225 -7.51 -10.13 16.89
CA ASP A 225 -7.52 -8.78 17.44
C ASP A 225 -8.63 -7.93 16.82
N TRP A 226 -8.77 -7.95 15.49
CA TRP A 226 -9.91 -7.35 14.81
C TRP A 226 -11.25 -7.95 15.25
N PHE A 227 -11.37 -9.28 15.21
CA PHE A 227 -12.60 -9.97 15.62
C PHE A 227 -12.96 -9.79 17.09
N SER A 228 -12.02 -9.37 17.96
CA SER A 228 -12.33 -8.98 19.34
C SER A 228 -13.25 -7.75 19.45
N MET A 229 -13.37 -7.00 18.36
CA MET A 229 -14.28 -5.86 18.18
C MET A 229 -15.62 -6.25 17.54
N CYS A 230 -15.80 -7.52 17.14
CA CYS A 230 -17.05 -8.05 16.62
C CYS A 230 -17.81 -8.79 17.73
N GLU A 231 -19.14 -8.73 17.72
CA GLU A 231 -19.99 -9.44 18.68
C GLU A 231 -19.92 -10.97 18.48
N ASN A 232 -19.99 -11.41 17.22
CA ASN A 232 -19.76 -12.77 16.76
C ASN A 232 -18.43 -12.84 15.98
N GLY A 233 -17.30 -12.57 16.63
CA GLY A 233 -15.98 -12.66 15.99
C GLY A 233 -15.54 -14.10 15.65
N GLN A 234 -14.74 -14.28 14.59
CA GLN A 234 -14.11 -15.58 14.29
C GLN A 234 -12.81 -15.77 15.08
N ASP A 235 -12.69 -16.88 15.78
CA ASP A 235 -11.46 -17.25 16.50
C ASP A 235 -10.47 -18.07 15.66
N VAL A 236 -10.98 -18.76 14.63
CA VAL A 236 -10.20 -19.61 13.73
C VAL A 236 -10.59 -19.33 12.28
N PRO A 237 -9.63 -19.37 11.33
CA PRO A 237 -9.95 -19.24 9.93
C PRO A 237 -10.64 -20.49 9.40
N VAL A 238 -11.49 -20.33 8.39
CA VAL A 238 -11.88 -21.43 7.52
C VAL A 238 -10.67 -21.79 6.66
N LEU A 239 -10.27 -23.06 6.66
CA LEU A 239 -9.14 -23.51 5.85
C LEU A 239 -9.51 -23.51 4.37
N MET A 240 -8.51 -23.22 3.52
CA MET A 240 -8.68 -23.10 2.08
C MET A 240 -8.81 -24.43 1.32
N ASP A 241 -9.17 -25.51 2.01
CA ASP A 241 -9.50 -26.81 1.42
C ASP A 241 -10.98 -26.92 1.03
N GLN A 242 -11.83 -26.02 1.54
CA GLN A 242 -13.24 -25.95 1.19
C GLN A 242 -13.50 -25.24 -0.15
N SER A 243 -14.67 -25.48 -0.73
CA SER A 243 -15.13 -24.77 -1.91
C SER A 243 -15.55 -23.34 -1.60
N PHE A 244 -15.53 -22.45 -2.59
CA PHE A 244 -16.04 -21.08 -2.44
C PHE A 244 -17.53 -21.05 -2.05
N GLU A 245 -18.32 -22.04 -2.49
CA GLU A 245 -19.73 -22.18 -2.12
C GLU A 245 -19.92 -22.43 -0.63
N GLU A 246 -19.14 -23.36 -0.06
CA GLU A 246 -19.14 -23.63 1.38
C GLU A 246 -18.65 -22.43 2.17
N MET A 247 -17.59 -21.74 1.71
CA MET A 247 -17.10 -20.51 2.33
C MET A 247 -18.15 -19.39 2.32
N MET A 248 -18.89 -19.21 1.22
CA MET A 248 -19.99 -18.25 1.16
C MET A 248 -21.11 -18.60 2.14
N ALA A 249 -21.45 -19.89 2.28
CA ALA A 249 -22.45 -20.33 3.24
C ALA A 249 -22.03 -20.13 4.71
N MET A 250 -20.73 -20.07 4.99
CA MET A 250 -20.16 -19.76 6.32
C MET A 250 -20.02 -18.26 6.59
N ALA A 251 -20.16 -17.40 5.58
CA ALA A 251 -20.06 -15.97 5.75
C ALA A 251 -21.32 -15.44 6.46
N GLU A 252 -21.11 -14.56 7.44
CA GLU A 252 -22.19 -13.95 8.21
C GLU A 252 -21.92 -12.47 8.42
N ILE A 253 -22.97 -11.70 8.69
CA ILE A 253 -22.83 -10.32 9.13
C ILE A 253 -22.26 -10.37 10.55
N ARG A 254 -21.22 -9.57 10.79
CA ARG A 254 -20.57 -9.48 12.10
C ARG A 254 -20.68 -8.07 12.66
N PRO A 255 -21.72 -7.77 13.47
CA PRO A 255 -21.84 -6.48 14.14
C PRO A 255 -20.60 -6.18 14.97
N HIS A 256 -20.16 -4.93 14.98
CA HIS A 256 -18.99 -4.50 15.73
C HIS A 256 -19.35 -3.53 16.85
N VAL A 257 -18.63 -3.61 17.97
CA VAL A 257 -18.82 -2.74 19.15
C VAL A 257 -17.95 -1.48 19.10
N ILE A 258 -17.45 -1.11 17.92
CA ILE A 258 -16.62 0.08 17.71
C ILE A 258 -17.47 1.35 17.89
N ASP A 259 -17.10 2.18 18.87
CA ASP A 259 -17.63 3.53 18.99
C ASP A 259 -16.96 4.43 17.95
N ARG A 260 -17.63 4.59 16.81
CA ARG A 260 -17.15 5.40 15.67
C ARG A 260 -16.95 6.87 16.05
N ALA A 261 -17.77 7.42 16.95
CA ALA A 261 -17.67 8.81 17.36
C ALA A 261 -16.46 9.03 18.28
N ALA A 262 -16.25 8.13 19.25
CA ALA A 262 -15.07 8.15 20.10
C ALA A 262 -13.79 7.94 19.30
N LEU A 263 -13.79 7.03 18.32
CA LEU A 263 -12.65 6.80 17.43
C LEU A 263 -12.30 8.06 16.62
N LEU A 264 -13.28 8.75 16.02
CA LEU A 264 -13.04 10.04 15.34
C LEU A 264 -12.58 11.14 16.30
N ALA A 265 -13.16 11.20 17.50
CA ALA A 265 -12.81 12.20 18.51
C ALA A 265 -11.37 12.04 19.03
N ALA A 266 -10.86 10.80 19.07
CA ALA A 266 -9.49 10.49 19.43
C ALA A 266 -8.47 10.81 18.33
N PHE A 267 -8.90 11.24 17.14
CA PHE A 267 -7.94 11.64 16.10
C PHE A 267 -7.06 12.81 16.59
N PRO A 268 -5.72 12.71 16.55
CA PRO A 268 -4.81 13.76 17.04
C PRO A 268 -4.76 14.96 16.08
N ARG A 269 -5.80 15.80 16.10
CA ARG A 269 -5.96 16.96 15.20
C ARG A 269 -4.79 17.93 15.20
N PHE A 270 -4.04 18.02 16.30
CA PHE A 270 -2.86 18.87 16.40
C PHE A 270 -1.70 18.46 15.47
N LEU A 271 -1.74 17.26 14.88
CA LEU A 271 -0.79 16.85 13.84
C LEU A 271 -1.06 17.52 12.48
N ALA A 272 -2.22 18.15 12.29
CA ALA A 272 -2.52 18.84 11.05
C ALA A 272 -1.71 20.14 10.96
N GLU A 273 -0.91 20.25 9.89
CA GLU A 273 -0.02 21.38 9.63
C GLU A 273 -0.42 22.06 8.32
N ASP A 274 -0.38 23.40 8.28
CA ASP A 274 -0.52 24.16 7.03
C ASP A 274 0.73 23.94 6.17
N THR A 275 0.70 22.91 5.33
CA THR A 275 1.80 22.56 4.43
C THR A 275 1.50 23.09 3.02
N PRO A 276 2.40 23.88 2.41
CA PRO A 276 2.28 24.22 0.99
C PRO A 276 2.28 22.94 0.15
N ILE A 277 1.18 22.67 -0.56
CA ILE A 277 1.08 21.55 -1.50
C ILE A 277 1.29 22.11 -2.90
N ASP A 278 2.51 21.95 -3.42
CA ASP A 278 2.91 22.64 -4.65
C ASP A 278 2.74 21.79 -5.91
N ARG A 279 2.47 20.48 -5.80
CA ARG A 279 2.59 19.55 -6.96
C ARG A 279 1.48 18.53 -7.13
N LEU A 280 1.34 17.57 -6.21
CA LEU A 280 0.47 16.40 -6.40
C LEU A 280 -0.31 16.10 -5.12
N SER A 281 -1.65 16.04 -5.25
CA SER A 281 -2.50 15.46 -4.22
C SER A 281 -2.21 13.96 -4.07
N PHE A 282 -2.59 13.37 -2.94
CA PHE A 282 -2.49 11.92 -2.72
C PHE A 282 -3.20 11.13 -3.83
N GLN A 283 -4.43 11.54 -4.17
CA GLN A 283 -5.23 10.91 -5.22
C GLN A 283 -4.58 11.03 -6.59
N THR A 284 -4.06 12.20 -6.92
CA THR A 284 -3.37 12.44 -8.20
C THR A 284 -2.10 11.58 -8.28
N ALA A 285 -1.31 11.50 -7.21
CA ALA A 285 -0.11 10.66 -7.18
C ALA A 285 -0.45 9.18 -7.45
N ARG A 286 -1.46 8.61 -6.79
CA ARG A 286 -1.88 7.22 -7.02
C ARG A 286 -2.48 6.99 -8.41
N ALA A 287 -3.34 7.89 -8.88
CA ALA A 287 -3.96 7.79 -10.21
C ALA A 287 -2.92 7.74 -11.34
N HIS A 288 -1.77 8.40 -11.15
CA HIS A 288 -0.70 8.44 -12.12
C HIS A 288 0.42 7.41 -11.87
N SER A 289 0.36 6.56 -10.84
CA SER A 289 1.36 5.51 -10.54
C SER A 289 1.49 4.44 -11.65
N PRO A 290 2.64 4.22 -12.32
CA PRO A 290 3.91 4.92 -12.16
C PRO A 290 3.89 6.29 -12.82
N VAL A 291 4.30 7.33 -12.08
CA VAL A 291 4.38 8.70 -12.60
C VAL A 291 5.44 8.73 -13.69
N GLN A 292 5.08 9.12 -14.91
CA GLN A 292 6.03 9.16 -16.02
C GLN A 292 6.73 10.52 -16.07
N VAL A 293 8.06 10.50 -16.03
CA VAL A 293 8.91 11.69 -16.12
C VAL A 293 9.87 11.51 -17.28
N TYR A 294 9.91 12.50 -18.18
CA TYR A 294 10.84 12.52 -19.29
C TYR A 294 12.15 13.18 -18.88
N ILE A 295 13.25 12.64 -19.39
CA ILE A 295 14.61 12.97 -18.97
C ILE A 295 15.53 13.02 -20.20
N GLU A 296 16.35 14.05 -20.24
CA GLU A 296 17.38 14.28 -21.26
C GLU A 296 18.59 13.36 -21.04
N PRO A 297 19.38 13.06 -22.08
CA PRO A 297 20.66 12.40 -21.90
C PRO A 297 21.62 13.27 -21.07
N GLY A 298 22.35 12.66 -20.14
CA GLY A 298 23.46 13.30 -19.43
C GLY A 298 24.77 13.19 -20.22
N ASN A 299 25.75 14.02 -19.86
CA ASN A 299 27.11 13.94 -20.40
C ASN A 299 28.00 13.11 -19.46
N GLY A 300 28.62 12.04 -19.98
CA GLY A 300 29.65 11.27 -19.28
C GLY A 300 29.31 9.81 -18.98
N GLU A 301 30.33 9.03 -18.63
CA GLU A 301 30.22 7.65 -18.14
C GLU A 301 30.18 7.62 -16.61
N TYR A 302 29.38 6.72 -16.05
CA TYR A 302 29.11 6.68 -14.62
C TYR A 302 29.23 5.26 -14.07
N SER A 303 29.73 5.12 -12.85
CA SER A 303 29.72 3.83 -12.16
C SER A 303 28.29 3.43 -11.77
N GLY A 304 28.04 2.15 -11.47
CA GLY A 304 26.75 1.71 -10.93
C GLY A 304 26.35 2.43 -9.64
N LYS A 305 27.31 2.85 -8.80
CA LYS A 305 27.03 3.65 -7.59
C LYS A 305 26.49 5.03 -7.94
N ASP A 306 27.06 5.66 -8.97
CA ASP A 306 26.62 6.98 -9.46
C ASP A 306 25.21 6.89 -10.07
N PHE A 307 24.91 5.79 -10.79
CA PHE A 307 23.58 5.49 -11.32
C PHE A 307 22.51 5.45 -10.23
N ALA A 308 22.71 4.64 -9.20
CA ALA A 308 21.77 4.53 -8.09
C ALA A 308 21.62 5.87 -7.33
N HIS A 309 22.72 6.62 -7.17
CA HIS A 309 22.68 7.94 -6.54
C HIS A 309 21.85 8.94 -7.38
N LYS A 310 22.05 8.98 -8.69
CA LYS A 310 21.37 9.93 -9.58
C LYS A 310 19.87 9.65 -9.67
N LEU A 311 19.47 8.38 -9.77
CA LEU A 311 18.05 8.01 -9.75
C LEU A 311 17.36 8.45 -8.45
N ARG A 312 18.04 8.32 -7.30
CA ARG A 312 17.53 8.83 -6.02
C ARG A 312 17.41 10.36 -6.02
N GLU A 313 18.39 11.06 -6.57
CA GLU A 313 18.34 12.53 -6.70
C GLU A 313 17.16 12.98 -7.58
N LEU A 314 17.00 12.36 -8.75
CA LEU A 314 15.90 12.61 -9.68
C LEU A 314 14.54 12.36 -9.04
N ARG A 315 14.41 11.23 -8.35
CA ARG A 315 13.19 10.85 -7.63
C ARG A 315 12.87 11.86 -6.52
N SER A 316 13.86 12.24 -5.72
CA SER A 316 13.70 13.24 -4.67
C SER A 316 13.19 14.57 -5.25
N LYS A 317 13.74 15.01 -6.38
CA LYS A 317 13.27 16.21 -7.09
C LYS A 317 11.85 16.07 -7.64
N ALA A 318 11.49 14.89 -8.18
CA ALA A 318 10.16 14.64 -8.74
C ALA A 318 9.05 14.66 -7.67
N PHE A 319 9.33 14.12 -6.48
CA PHE A 319 8.39 14.05 -5.37
C PHE A 319 8.61 15.13 -4.29
N ALA A 320 9.47 16.13 -4.53
CA ALA A 320 9.61 17.26 -3.61
C ALA A 320 8.25 17.94 -3.41
N ASN A 321 7.83 18.10 -2.15
CA ASN A 321 6.51 18.60 -1.73
C ASN A 321 5.31 17.78 -2.24
N ALA A 322 5.51 16.50 -2.60
CA ALA A 322 4.41 15.58 -2.90
C ALA A 322 3.86 14.96 -1.61
N LEU A 323 2.54 14.76 -1.57
CA LEU A 323 1.89 14.11 -0.44
C LEU A 323 2.15 12.60 -0.38
N GLU A 324 2.46 11.98 -1.51
CA GLU A 324 2.78 10.55 -1.58
C GLU A 324 3.88 10.25 -2.61
N PRO A 325 4.99 9.64 -2.19
CA PRO A 325 5.91 8.99 -3.11
C PRO A 325 5.27 7.72 -3.69
N THR A 326 5.20 7.62 -5.01
CA THR A 326 4.69 6.43 -5.71
C THR A 326 5.75 5.82 -6.67
N TYR A 327 5.38 4.81 -7.46
CA TYR A 327 6.22 4.32 -8.55
C TYR A 327 6.48 5.46 -9.54
N ILE A 328 7.69 5.50 -10.09
CA ILE A 328 8.09 6.53 -11.06
C ILE A 328 8.79 5.87 -12.25
N ALA A 329 8.44 6.31 -13.46
CA ALA A 329 9.00 5.84 -14.71
C ALA A 329 9.82 6.96 -15.35
N PHE A 330 11.14 6.87 -15.27
CA PHE A 330 12.06 7.80 -15.92
C PHE A 330 12.27 7.36 -17.38
N THR A 331 11.64 8.07 -18.32
CA THR A 331 11.66 7.76 -19.76
C THR A 331 12.63 8.68 -20.48
N HIS A 332 13.64 8.14 -21.15
CA HIS A 332 14.54 8.95 -21.97
C HIS A 332 13.79 9.67 -23.10
N VAL A 333 14.07 10.94 -23.37
CA VAL A 333 13.35 11.70 -24.43
C VAL A 333 13.57 11.14 -25.83
N ASN A 334 14.71 10.49 -26.08
CA ASN A 334 15.05 9.90 -27.39
C ASN A 334 14.59 8.44 -27.55
N VAL A 335 13.71 7.91 -26.68
CA VAL A 335 13.11 6.59 -26.94
C VAL A 335 12.36 6.62 -28.26
N ALA A 336 12.51 5.58 -29.08
CA ALA A 336 11.79 5.50 -30.36
C ALA A 336 10.28 5.37 -30.12
N GLN A 337 9.89 4.71 -29.03
CA GLN A 337 8.52 4.61 -28.57
C GLN A 337 8.47 4.64 -27.04
N ALA A 338 7.71 5.59 -26.48
CA ALA A 338 7.47 5.63 -25.04
C ALA A 338 6.61 4.42 -24.60
N PRO A 339 6.86 3.84 -23.42
CA PRO A 339 6.10 2.69 -22.94
C PRO A 339 4.63 3.07 -22.74
N SER A 340 3.74 2.14 -23.09
CA SER A 340 2.31 2.30 -22.83
C SER A 340 2.02 2.24 -21.33
N ARG A 341 0.87 2.80 -20.90
CA ARG A 341 0.40 2.68 -19.52
C ARG A 341 0.28 1.23 -19.07
N ALA A 342 -0.18 0.34 -19.96
CA ALA A 342 -0.29 -1.09 -19.68
C ALA A 342 1.08 -1.72 -19.40
N LEU A 343 2.11 -1.34 -20.16
CA LEU A 343 3.47 -1.84 -19.96
C LEU A 343 4.09 -1.35 -18.65
N LEU A 344 3.87 -0.08 -18.29
CA LEU A 344 4.31 0.48 -17.01
C LEU A 344 3.63 -0.22 -15.82
N LEU A 345 2.34 -0.53 -15.93
CA LEU A 345 1.61 -1.28 -14.90
C LEU A 345 2.09 -2.73 -14.80
N ALA A 346 2.47 -3.36 -15.93
CA ALA A 346 3.08 -4.69 -15.90
C ALA A 346 4.43 -4.69 -15.17
N ALA A 347 5.28 -3.68 -15.43
CA ALA A 347 6.55 -3.50 -14.72
C ALA A 347 6.35 -3.34 -13.20
N GLN A 348 5.39 -2.50 -12.82
CA GLN A 348 5.01 -2.26 -11.42
C GLN A 348 4.53 -3.54 -10.73
N ARG A 349 3.63 -4.31 -11.37
CA ARG A 349 3.15 -5.60 -10.86
C ARG A 349 4.29 -6.60 -10.68
N TYR A 350 5.21 -6.66 -11.65
CA TYR A 350 6.38 -7.52 -11.54
C TYR A 350 7.24 -7.16 -10.31
N LEU A 351 7.49 -5.86 -10.10
CA LEU A 351 8.24 -5.38 -8.96
C LEU A 351 7.54 -5.69 -7.62
N ASP A 352 6.21 -5.60 -7.54
CA ASP A 352 5.51 -5.97 -6.30
C ASP A 352 5.74 -7.43 -5.89
N VAL A 353 5.84 -8.33 -6.88
CA VAL A 353 6.08 -9.78 -6.65
C VAL A 353 7.56 -10.07 -6.41
N HIS A 354 8.47 -9.41 -7.14
CA HIS A 354 9.90 -9.73 -7.15
C HIS A 354 10.72 -8.69 -6.39
N ARG A 355 10.72 -8.77 -5.06
CA ARG A 355 11.48 -7.84 -4.19
C ARG A 355 13.00 -7.82 -4.44
N SER A 356 13.55 -8.87 -5.05
CA SER A 356 14.95 -8.94 -5.47
C SER A 356 15.28 -8.00 -6.63
N ALA A 357 14.28 -7.56 -7.40
CA ALA A 357 14.43 -6.55 -8.44
C ALA A 357 14.35 -5.15 -7.80
N GLY A 358 15.45 -4.38 -7.91
CA GLY A 358 15.50 -3.00 -7.41
C GLY A 358 14.69 -2.02 -8.26
N PHE A 359 14.63 -2.25 -9.57
CA PHE A 359 13.86 -1.49 -10.55
C PHE A 359 13.53 -2.37 -11.76
N ALA A 360 12.68 -1.88 -12.65
CA ALA A 360 12.43 -2.50 -13.94
C ALA A 360 12.96 -1.61 -15.08
N TRP A 361 13.52 -2.22 -16.10
CA TRP A 361 14.03 -1.55 -17.28
C TRP A 361 13.23 -1.99 -18.51
N ILE A 362 12.85 -1.00 -19.32
CA ILE A 362 12.15 -1.19 -20.59
C ILE A 362 13.02 -0.56 -21.68
N PRO A 363 13.50 -1.32 -22.67
CA PRO A 363 14.29 -0.76 -23.75
C PRO A 363 13.45 0.20 -24.62
N GLY A 364 14.08 1.27 -25.13
CA GLY A 364 13.38 2.28 -25.95
C GLY A 364 13.08 1.86 -27.39
N GLN A 365 13.36 0.60 -27.76
CA GLN A 365 12.97 0.00 -29.03
C GLN A 365 12.33 -1.37 -28.80
N GLY A 366 11.24 -1.67 -29.51
CA GLY A 366 10.73 -3.04 -29.68
C GLY A 366 10.00 -3.69 -28.49
N ALA A 367 9.97 -3.08 -27.30
CA ALA A 367 9.25 -3.63 -26.15
C ALA A 367 7.73 -3.44 -26.30
N GLN A 368 7.02 -4.50 -26.68
CA GLN A 368 5.56 -4.52 -26.83
C GLN A 368 4.87 -5.44 -25.81
N ASN A 369 5.60 -6.39 -25.21
CA ASN A 369 5.03 -7.40 -24.32
C ASN A 369 5.38 -7.12 -22.86
N GLY A 370 4.44 -7.38 -21.94
CA GLY A 370 4.56 -7.10 -20.51
C GLY A 370 5.21 -8.23 -19.70
N ASP A 371 5.97 -9.11 -20.35
CA ASP A 371 6.52 -10.32 -19.74
C ASP A 371 7.93 -10.03 -19.19
N PHE A 372 7.97 -9.56 -17.94
CA PHE A 372 9.23 -9.25 -17.27
C PHE A 372 9.92 -10.50 -16.72
N SER A 373 11.25 -10.50 -16.76
CA SER A 373 12.13 -11.50 -16.17
C SER A 373 13.16 -10.85 -15.24
N LEU A 374 13.67 -11.61 -14.28
CA LEU A 374 14.70 -11.14 -13.36
C LEU A 374 16.06 -11.27 -14.02
N SER A 375 16.88 -10.23 -14.01
CA SER A 375 18.22 -10.23 -14.60
C SER A 375 19.11 -11.32 -13.98
N GLU A 376 19.98 -11.92 -14.79
CA GLU A 376 21.02 -12.82 -14.30
C GLU A 376 22.14 -12.05 -13.58
N THR A 377 22.46 -10.85 -14.08
CA THR A 377 23.48 -9.94 -13.56
C THR A 377 22.91 -8.83 -12.68
N THR A 378 23.78 -8.09 -12.00
CA THR A 378 23.41 -6.82 -11.35
C THR A 378 23.55 -5.68 -12.35
N PHE A 379 23.01 -4.50 -12.01
CA PHE A 379 23.02 -3.35 -12.92
C PHE A 379 24.39 -2.66 -13.04
N ILE A 380 25.42 -3.13 -12.32
CA ILE A 380 26.77 -2.54 -12.41
C ILE A 380 27.35 -2.72 -13.82
N ASP A 381 26.91 -3.76 -14.54
CA ASP A 381 27.45 -4.17 -15.85
C ASP A 381 26.45 -3.99 -17.01
N ALA A 382 25.32 -3.29 -16.79
CA ALA A 382 24.24 -3.17 -17.78
C ALA A 382 24.10 -1.75 -18.33
N ASP A 383 23.84 -1.64 -19.64
CA ASP A 383 23.53 -0.36 -20.29
C ASP A 383 22.03 -0.07 -20.24
N PHE A 384 21.68 1.04 -19.59
CA PHE A 384 20.30 1.53 -19.49
C PHE A 384 20.03 2.74 -20.40
N SER A 385 20.93 3.01 -21.35
CA SER A 385 20.77 4.08 -22.32
C SER A 385 19.49 3.90 -23.15
N ASN A 386 18.87 5.03 -23.51
CA ASN A 386 17.71 5.07 -24.40
C ASN A 386 16.55 4.14 -23.99
N GLY A 387 16.21 4.08 -22.71
CA GLY A 387 15.11 3.27 -22.20
C GLY A 387 14.24 3.99 -21.15
N THR A 388 13.40 3.20 -20.48
CA THR A 388 12.62 3.63 -19.32
C THR A 388 13.00 2.83 -18.09
N ILE A 389 13.24 3.52 -16.98
CA ILE A 389 13.49 2.92 -15.67
C ILE A 389 12.26 3.13 -14.79
N VAL A 390 11.61 2.03 -14.40
CA VAL A 390 10.50 2.04 -13.45
C VAL A 390 11.03 1.72 -12.04
N MET A 391 10.90 2.68 -11.14
CA MET A 391 11.48 2.66 -9.80
C MET A 391 10.40 2.63 -8.73
N ARG A 392 10.70 1.94 -7.61
CA ARG A 392 9.79 1.75 -6.48
C ARG A 392 9.48 3.03 -5.69
N PRO A 393 8.38 3.06 -4.91
CA PRO A 393 8.04 4.15 -4.00
C PRO A 393 9.09 4.47 -2.92
N ASP A 394 9.86 3.49 -2.45
CA ASP A 394 10.92 3.71 -1.46
C ASP A 394 12.19 4.36 -2.05
N GLY A 395 12.35 4.27 -3.38
CA GLY A 395 13.51 4.74 -4.11
C GLY A 395 14.81 4.01 -3.75
N TYR A 396 14.75 2.85 -3.10
CA TYR A 396 15.95 2.12 -2.72
C TYR A 396 16.49 1.31 -3.88
N ILE A 397 17.74 1.61 -4.28
CA ILE A 397 18.50 0.86 -5.27
C ILE A 397 19.91 0.62 -4.70
N SER A 398 20.33 -0.64 -4.68
CA SER A 398 21.66 -1.09 -4.23
C SER A 398 22.42 -1.69 -5.41
N GLY A 399 23.71 -1.33 -5.58
CA GLY A 399 24.61 -1.86 -6.63
C GLY A 399 24.55 -3.38 -6.84
N ASN A 400 24.22 -4.14 -5.79
CA ASN A 400 24.20 -5.59 -5.82
C ASN A 400 22.81 -6.19 -6.10
N GLN A 401 21.80 -5.35 -6.33
CA GLN A 401 20.46 -5.82 -6.68
C GLN A 401 20.35 -6.15 -8.17
N LYS A 402 19.55 -7.17 -8.44
CA LYS A 402 19.09 -7.50 -9.79
C LYS A 402 18.04 -6.47 -10.24
N PHE A 403 17.71 -6.47 -11.52
CA PHE A 403 16.66 -5.63 -12.10
C PHE A 403 15.71 -6.50 -12.92
N ALA A 404 14.50 -6.00 -13.16
CA ALA A 404 13.56 -6.63 -14.06
C ALA A 404 13.77 -6.11 -15.49
N TYR A 405 13.65 -6.95 -16.49
CA TYR A 405 13.77 -6.57 -17.90
C TYR A 405 12.77 -7.35 -18.77
N ILE A 406 12.54 -6.87 -19.99
CA ILE A 406 11.72 -7.53 -21.03
C ILE A 406 12.65 -8.16 -22.06
#